data_AF-A0A9P8DCG1-F1
#
_entry.id   AF-A0A9P8DCG1-F1
#
_cell.length_a   1.000
_cell.length_b   1.000
_cell.length_c   1.000
_cell.angle_alpha   90.00
_cell.angle_beta   90.00
_cell.angle_gamma   90.00
#
_symmetry.space_group_name_H-M   'P 1'
#
loop_
_entity.id
_entity.type
_entity.pdbx_description
1 polymer ?
#
loop_
_entity_poly.entity_id
_entity_poly.type
_entity_poly.pdbx_seq_one_letter_code
_entity_poly.pdbx_strand_id
1 'polypeptide(L)'
;MSKQIPTPKGYPFIGNVLDVNPDHPQESLAQISESYGPIFRLYLPAERIFVANYALAKDLFDEARFEKAVIGPLEQVRNATKDGLFTAYPGEHNWEVAHRTLMPAFGPLSIQNMFGGACGITFSSGVLF
;
A
#
# COMPACT_ATOMS: atom_id res chain seq x y z
N MET A 1 -30.45 3.94 -9.26
CA MET A 1 -29.69 5.19 -9.15
C MET A 1 -28.35 4.88 -8.49
N SER A 2 -27.23 5.37 -9.02
CA SER A 2 -25.92 5.19 -8.39
C SER A 2 -25.85 5.97 -7.08
N LYS A 3 -25.55 5.30 -5.97
CA LYS A 3 -25.37 5.95 -4.66
C LYS A 3 -24.01 6.66 -4.70
N GLN A 4 -24.00 7.97 -4.46
CA GLN A 4 -22.74 8.72 -4.40
C GLN A 4 -21.88 8.23 -3.23
N ILE A 5 -20.57 8.13 -3.46
CA ILE A 5 -19.59 7.80 -2.43
C ILE A 5 -19.53 8.96 -1.41
N PRO A 6 -19.71 8.70 -0.10
CA PRO A 6 -19.61 9.71 0.94
C PRO A 6 -18.26 10.45 0.94
N THR A 7 -18.28 11.76 1.20
CA THR A 7 -17.08 12.60 1.27
C THR A 7 -17.19 13.51 2.50
N PRO A 8 -16.15 13.57 3.36
CA PRO A 8 -16.05 14.60 4.40
C PRO A 8 -15.95 15.99 3.77
N LYS A 9 -16.51 16.99 4.45
CA LYS A 9 -16.42 18.39 3.99
C LYS A 9 -14.96 18.84 4.03
N GLY A 10 -14.34 18.98 2.86
CA GLY A 10 -12.99 19.52 2.73
C GLY A 10 -12.94 21.03 2.92
N TYR A 11 -11.77 21.53 3.32
CA TYR A 11 -11.47 22.95 3.40
C TYR A 11 -11.30 23.57 2.00
N PRO A 12 -11.58 24.88 1.84
CA PRO A 12 -11.28 25.58 0.59
C PRO A 12 -9.82 25.37 0.16
N PHE A 13 -9.61 25.09 -1.14
CA PHE A 13 -8.31 24.90 -1.81
C PHE A 13 -7.50 23.64 -1.43
N ILE A 14 -7.51 23.21 -0.17
CA ILE A 14 -6.69 22.09 0.32
C ILE A 14 -7.48 20.78 0.53
N GLY A 15 -8.81 20.81 0.43
CA GLY A 15 -9.66 19.63 0.57
C GLY A 15 -9.53 18.98 1.95
N ASN A 16 -9.24 17.69 1.99
CA ASN A 16 -9.22 16.86 3.20
C ASN A 16 -7.81 16.67 3.79
N VAL A 17 -6.82 17.47 3.38
CA VAL A 17 -5.43 17.34 3.86
C VAL A 17 -5.33 17.46 5.38
N LEU A 18 -6.10 18.36 5.99
CA LEU A 18 -6.12 18.57 7.44
C LEU A 18 -6.91 17.50 8.20
N ASP A 19 -7.66 16.65 7.50
CA ASP A 19 -8.41 15.54 8.10
C ASP A 19 -7.52 14.31 8.34
N VAL A 20 -6.29 14.32 7.84
CA VAL A 20 -5.33 13.21 7.94
C VAL A 20 -4.09 13.65 8.71
N ASN A 21 -3.85 13.03 9.86
CA ASN A 21 -2.61 13.26 10.61
C ASN A 21 -1.43 12.64 9.84
N PRO A 22 -0.39 13.41 9.46
CA PRO A 22 0.76 12.89 8.72
C PRO A 22 1.59 11.88 9.52
N ASP A 23 1.59 11.95 10.85
CA ASP A 23 2.31 11.02 11.72
C ASP A 23 1.54 9.71 11.92
N HIS A 24 0.21 9.77 11.84
CA HIS A 24 -0.70 8.63 12.05
C HIS A 24 -1.79 8.51 10.95
N PRO A 25 -1.41 8.42 9.66
CA PRO A 25 -2.37 8.52 8.57
C PRO A 25 -3.35 7.34 8.53
N GLN A 26 -2.89 6.13 8.90
CA GLN A 26 -3.74 4.94 8.93
C GLN A 26 -4.83 5.03 9.99
N GLU A 27 -4.50 5.57 11.17
CA GLU A 27 -5.46 5.78 12.25
C GLU A 27 -6.51 6.83 11.87
N SER A 28 -6.08 7.95 11.25
CA SER A 28 -7.02 8.95 10.74
C SER A 28 -7.97 8.37 9.70
N LEU A 29 -7.47 7.56 8.76
CA LEU A 29 -8.32 6.91 7.75
C LEU A 29 -9.30 5.91 8.37
N ALA A 30 -8.88 5.17 9.41
CA ALA A 30 -9.76 4.27 10.15
C ALA A 30 -10.90 5.04 10.83
N GLN A 31 -10.59 6.14 11.53
CA GLN A 31 -11.60 7.01 12.17
C GLN A 31 -12.58 7.62 11.16
N ILE A 32 -12.08 8.04 10.00
CA ILE A 32 -12.94 8.53 8.91
C ILE A 32 -13.87 7.41 8.43
N SER A 33 -13.38 6.18 8.30
CA SER A 33 -14.20 5.04 7.88
C SER A 33 -15.33 4.72 8.87
N GLU A 34 -15.13 4.91 10.17
CA GLU A 34 -16.17 4.75 11.19
C GLU A 34 -17.30 5.77 11.01
N SER A 35 -16.98 6.99 10.57
CA SER A 35 -17.93 8.09 10.40
C SER A 35 -18.64 8.08 9.04
N TYR A 36 -17.94 7.71 7.97
CA TYR A 36 -18.43 7.81 6.59
C TYR A 36 -18.77 6.45 5.95
N GLY A 37 -18.45 5.36 6.64
CA GLY A 37 -18.71 4.00 6.20
C GLY A 37 -17.51 3.36 5.46
N PRO A 38 -17.70 2.12 4.96
CA PRO A 38 -16.61 1.30 4.44
C PRO A 38 -16.08 1.72 3.08
N ILE A 39 -16.67 2.75 2.45
CA ILE A 39 -16.15 3.40 1.24
C ILE A 39 -16.38 4.89 1.35
N PHE A 40 -15.32 5.67 1.17
CA PHE A 40 -15.37 7.12 1.26
C PHE A 40 -14.35 7.75 0.31
N ARG A 41 -14.60 9.00 -0.06
CA ARG A 41 -13.73 9.77 -0.96
C ARG A 41 -13.12 10.94 -0.18
N LEU A 42 -11.81 11.11 -0.33
CA LEU A 42 -11.06 12.28 0.15
C LEU A 42 -10.39 13.00 -1.02
N TYR A 43 -10.19 14.30 -0.85
CA TYR A 43 -9.32 15.11 -1.71
C TYR A 43 -8.00 15.37 -0.99
N LEU A 44 -6.94 14.68 -1.41
CA LEU A 44 -5.59 14.75 -0.85
C LEU A 44 -4.61 15.08 -1.98
N PRO A 45 -4.36 16.38 -2.20
CA PRO A 45 -3.98 17.02 -3.49
C PRO A 45 -4.57 16.50 -4.81
N ALA A 46 -5.24 15.35 -4.79
CA ALA A 46 -5.97 14.69 -5.87
C ALA A 46 -7.08 13.84 -5.24
N GLU A 47 -8.09 13.47 -6.03
CA GLU A 47 -9.14 12.57 -5.55
C GLU A 47 -8.57 11.18 -5.21
N ARG A 48 -9.02 10.64 -4.08
CA ARG A 48 -8.72 9.28 -3.60
C ARG A 48 -9.99 8.65 -3.05
N ILE A 49 -10.23 7.40 -3.44
CA ILE A 49 -11.31 6.57 -2.89
C ILE A 49 -10.68 5.51 -2.00
N PHE A 50 -11.17 5.43 -0.77
CA PHE A 50 -10.71 4.47 0.22
C PHE A 50 -11.78 3.40 0.43
N VAL A 51 -11.34 2.15 0.56
CA VAL A 51 -12.19 1.00 0.84
C VAL A 51 -11.68 0.32 2.10
N ALA A 52 -12.55 0.17 3.10
CA ALA A 52 -12.21 -0.24 4.46
C ALA A 52 -12.96 -1.51 4.91
N ASN A 53 -13.58 -2.26 3.98
CA ASN A 53 -14.16 -3.57 4.30
C ASN A 53 -13.88 -4.63 3.23
N TYR A 54 -13.94 -5.90 3.65
CA TYR A 54 -13.70 -7.04 2.77
C TYR A 54 -14.72 -7.14 1.63
N ALA A 55 -16.01 -6.89 1.90
CA ALA A 55 -17.06 -7.07 0.91
C ALA A 55 -16.87 -6.20 -0.34
N LEU A 56 -16.35 -4.98 -0.19
CA LEU A 56 -16.01 -4.11 -1.32
C LEU A 56 -14.58 -4.36 -1.83
N ALA A 57 -13.63 -4.66 -0.94
CA ALA A 57 -12.25 -4.91 -1.33
C ALA A 57 -12.09 -6.15 -2.21
N LYS A 58 -12.95 -7.17 -2.04
CA LYS A 58 -12.93 -8.40 -2.85
C LYS A 58 -12.95 -8.09 -4.35
N ASP A 59 -13.76 -7.14 -4.78
CA ASP A 59 -13.88 -6.77 -6.20
C ASP A 59 -12.65 -6.01 -6.71
N LEU A 60 -11.89 -5.35 -5.83
CA LEU A 60 -10.65 -4.65 -6.18
C LEU A 60 -9.49 -5.61 -6.46
N PHE A 61 -9.61 -6.88 -6.07
CA PHE A 61 -8.62 -7.93 -6.35
C PHE A 61 -8.87 -8.63 -7.69
N ASP A 62 -9.87 -8.21 -8.46
CA ASP A 62 -10.08 -8.69 -9.83
C ASP A 62 -9.09 -8.00 -10.78
N GLU A 63 -8.02 -8.71 -11.12
CA GLU A 63 -6.94 -8.23 -11.99
C GLU A 63 -7.39 -7.94 -13.43
N ALA A 64 -8.58 -8.39 -13.86
CA ALA A 64 -9.15 -8.02 -15.15
C ALA A 64 -9.75 -6.61 -15.15
N ARG A 65 -9.98 -6.03 -13.96
CA ARG A 65 -10.65 -4.73 -13.76
C ARG A 65 -9.76 -3.71 -13.08
N PHE A 66 -8.85 -4.16 -12.23
CA PHE A 66 -7.99 -3.33 -11.40
C PHE A 66 -6.54 -3.81 -11.48
N GLU A 67 -5.61 -2.87 -11.43
CA GLU A 67 -4.18 -3.14 -11.38
C GLU A 67 -3.50 -2.29 -10.31
N LYS A 68 -2.28 -2.66 -9.95
CA LYS A 68 -1.48 -1.91 -8.98
C LYS A 68 -1.16 -0.52 -9.52
N ALA A 69 -1.54 0.51 -8.78
CA ALA A 69 -1.14 1.89 -9.07
C ALA A 69 0.16 2.26 -8.33
N VAL A 70 1.15 2.78 -9.05
CA VAL A 70 2.33 3.44 -8.47
C VAL A 70 2.01 4.92 -8.35
N ILE A 71 1.65 5.36 -7.15
CA ILE A 71 1.22 6.75 -6.88
C ILE A 71 1.76 7.24 -5.54
N GLY A 72 1.78 8.57 -5.37
CA GLY A 72 2.09 9.20 -4.09
C GLY A 72 3.48 8.83 -3.58
N PRO A 73 3.63 8.23 -2.38
CA PRO A 73 4.94 7.86 -1.84
C PRO A 73 5.75 6.91 -2.74
N LEU A 74 5.09 5.99 -3.47
CA LEU A 74 5.81 5.04 -4.33
C LEU A 74 6.49 5.72 -5.53
N GLU A 75 5.93 6.81 -6.03
CA GLU A 75 6.57 7.64 -7.05
C GLU A 75 7.86 8.28 -6.53
N GLN A 76 7.87 8.69 -5.26
CA GLN A 76 9.07 9.23 -4.63
C GLN A 76 10.14 8.16 -4.42
N VAL A 77 9.74 6.96 -3.96
CA VAL A 77 10.66 5.82 -3.81
C VAL A 77 11.25 5.41 -5.16
N ARG A 78 10.46 5.44 -6.23
CA ARG A 78 10.90 5.14 -7.59
C ARG A 78 12.07 6.01 -8.05
N ASN A 79 12.19 7.25 -7.60
CA ASN A 79 13.34 8.09 -7.93
C ASN A 79 14.68 7.43 -7.55
N ALA A 80 14.68 6.69 -6.43
CA ALA A 80 15.83 5.94 -5.93
C ALA A 80 15.89 4.50 -6.49
N THR A 81 14.77 3.77 -6.52
CA THR A 81 14.74 2.33 -6.82
C THR A 81 14.39 1.98 -8.27
N LYS A 82 14.06 2.99 -9.09
CA LYS A 82 13.65 2.84 -10.49
C LYS A 82 12.52 1.81 -10.63
N ASP A 83 12.59 0.96 -11.63
CA ASP A 83 11.63 -0.10 -11.97
C ASP A 83 11.87 -1.41 -11.20
N GLY A 84 12.34 -1.31 -9.95
CA GLY A 84 12.37 -2.44 -9.03
C GLY A 84 10.96 -3.01 -8.73
N LEU A 85 10.90 -4.22 -8.18
CA LEU A 85 9.67 -5.00 -7.97
C LEU A 85 8.52 -4.22 -7.28
N PHE A 86 8.86 -3.30 -6.37
CA PHE A 86 7.89 -2.49 -5.63
C PHE A 86 7.46 -1.20 -6.33
N THR A 87 8.24 -0.68 -7.28
CA THR A 87 8.05 0.64 -7.89
C THR A 87 7.88 0.61 -9.40
N ALA A 88 8.00 -0.56 -10.03
CA ALA A 88 7.68 -0.76 -11.44
C ALA A 88 6.21 -0.46 -11.75
N TYR A 89 5.96 0.22 -12.87
CA TYR A 89 4.63 0.43 -13.39
C TYR A 89 4.08 -0.87 -14.02
N PRO A 90 2.74 -1.02 -14.08
CA PRO A 90 2.12 -2.10 -14.83
C PRO A 90 2.65 -2.15 -16.27
N GLY A 91 2.98 -3.35 -16.74
CA GLY A 91 3.51 -3.58 -18.09
C GLY A 91 5.01 -3.36 -18.27
N GLU A 92 5.76 -2.88 -17.27
CA GLU A 92 7.22 -2.80 -17.38
C GLU A 92 7.86 -4.20 -17.37
N HIS A 93 8.60 -4.53 -18.44
CA HIS A 93 9.24 -5.84 -18.61
C HIS A 93 10.18 -6.20 -17.44
N ASN A 94 10.88 -5.22 -16.86
CA ASN A 94 11.78 -5.44 -15.74
C ASN A 94 11.07 -5.95 -14.48
N TRP A 95 9.80 -5.58 -14.29
CA TRP A 95 9.00 -6.16 -13.23
C TRP A 95 8.81 -7.66 -13.43
N GLU A 96 8.48 -8.09 -14.66
CA GLU A 96 8.25 -9.50 -14.98
C GLU A 96 9.52 -10.33 -14.78
N VAL A 97 10.66 -9.82 -15.26
CA VAL A 97 11.97 -10.46 -15.08
C VAL A 97 12.29 -10.60 -13.59
N ALA A 98 12.23 -9.49 -12.83
CA ALA A 98 12.52 -9.49 -11.41
C ALA A 98 11.57 -10.41 -10.62
N HIS A 99 10.27 -10.35 -10.91
CA HIS A 99 9.25 -11.17 -10.26
C HIS A 99 9.54 -12.66 -10.49
N ARG A 100 9.74 -13.08 -11.75
CA ARG A 100 10.01 -14.48 -12.10
C ARG A 100 11.32 -14.99 -11.47
N THR A 101 12.36 -14.16 -11.45
CA THR A 101 13.65 -14.52 -10.87
C THR A 101 13.59 -14.64 -9.34
N LEU A 102 12.84 -13.77 -8.67
CA LEU A 102 12.80 -13.70 -7.21
C LEU A 102 11.80 -14.67 -6.56
N MET A 103 10.66 -14.97 -7.21
CA MET A 103 9.63 -15.82 -6.61
C MET A 103 10.13 -17.18 -6.09
N PRO A 104 11.04 -17.91 -6.75
CA PRO A 104 11.61 -19.15 -6.21
C PRO A 104 12.40 -18.95 -4.89
N ALA A 105 13.05 -17.81 -4.70
CA ALA A 105 13.79 -17.48 -3.49
C ALA A 105 12.87 -17.19 -2.29
N PHE A 106 11.60 -16.84 -2.54
CA PHE A 106 10.58 -16.63 -1.51
C PHE A 106 9.62 -17.83 -1.35
N GLY A 107 9.99 -19.01 -1.88
CA GLY A 107 9.24 -20.25 -1.66
C GLY A 107 9.39 -20.80 -0.23
N PRO A 108 8.47 -21.68 0.24
CA PRO A 108 8.46 -22.16 1.62
C PRO A 108 9.78 -22.76 2.12
N LEU A 109 10.46 -23.54 1.28
CA LEU A 109 11.75 -24.16 1.62
C LEU A 109 12.89 -23.14 1.72
N SER A 110 12.93 -22.16 0.81
CA SER A 110 13.91 -21.08 0.82
C SER A 110 13.75 -20.22 2.08
N ILE A 111 12.50 -19.90 2.44
CA ILE A 111 12.18 -19.20 3.70
C ILE A 111 12.60 -20.01 4.93
N GLN A 112 12.38 -21.34 4.92
CA GLN A 112 12.84 -22.20 6.02
C GLN A 112 14.36 -22.09 6.24
N ASN A 113 15.13 -22.08 5.17
CA ASN A 113 16.59 -21.95 5.24
C ASN A 113 17.05 -20.56 5.70
N MET A 114 16.27 -19.50 5.44
CA MET A 114 16.58 -18.15 5.94
C MET A 114 16.54 -18.05 7.47
N PHE A 115 15.73 -18.86 8.16
CA PHE A 115 15.67 -18.82 9.63
C PHE A 115 17.01 -19.16 10.30
N GLY A 116 17.82 -20.04 9.69
CA GLY A 116 19.15 -20.36 10.23
C GLY A 116 20.08 -19.14 10.29
N GLY A 117 20.09 -18.32 9.24
CA GLY A 117 20.86 -17.08 9.18
C GLY A 117 20.27 -15.96 10.05
N ALA A 118 18.94 -15.83 10.07
CA ALA A 118 18.24 -14.83 10.89
C ALA A 118 18.45 -15.07 12.40
N CYS A 119 18.40 -16.32 12.87
CA CYS A 119 18.72 -16.66 14.25
C CYS A 119 20.16 -16.26 14.61
N GLY A 120 21.13 -16.44 13.71
CA GLY A 120 22.51 -16.01 13.93
C GLY A 120 22.67 -14.50 14.19
N ILE A 121 21.83 -13.66 13.57
CA ILE A 121 21.83 -12.20 13.77
C ILE A 121 21.23 -11.85 15.15
N THR A 122 20.18 -12.55 15.58
CA THR A 122 19.58 -12.39 16.92
C THR A 122 20.57 -12.75 18.04
N PHE A 123 21.41 -13.78 17.83
CA PHE A 123 22.42 -14.17 18.82
C PHE A 123 23.68 -13.27 18.80
N SER A 124 24.00 -12.61 17.69
CA SER A 124 25.15 -11.69 17.59
C SER A 124 24.87 -10.30 18.17
N SER A 125 23.60 -9.95 18.42
CA SER A 125 23.21 -8.70 19.08
C SER A 125 23.19 -8.80 20.61
N GLY A 126 23.82 -9.83 21.18
CA GLY A 126 24.10 -9.97 22.61
C GLY A 126 25.18 -8.99 23.08
N VAL A 127 24.85 -7.69 23.09
CA VAL A 127 25.48 -6.75 24.02
C VAL A 127 24.89 -7.04 25.40
N LEU A 128 25.71 -7.67 26.24
CA LEU A 128 25.65 -7.77 27.71
C LEU A 128 24.49 -7.00 28.37
N PHE A 129 23.47 -7.73 28.83
CA PHE A 129 23.06 -7.88 30.23
C PHE A 129 22.20 -9.14 30.38
#